data_AF-A0AAN0JVZ8-F1
#
_entry.id   AF-A0AAN0JVZ8-F1
#
_cell.length_a   1.000
_cell.length_b   1.000
_cell.length_c   1.000
_cell.angle_alpha   90.00
_cell.angle_beta   90.00
_cell.angle_gamma   90.00
#
_symmetry.space_group_name_H-M   'P 1'
#
loop_
_entity.id
_entity.type
_entity.pdbx_description
1 polymer ?
#
loop_
_entity_poly.entity_id
_entity_poly.type
_entity_poly.pdbx_seq_one_letter_code
_entity_poly.pdbx_strand_id
1 'polypeptide(L)'
;MNEDTTNTELSLSLRPDDEYNIRLVATGEDLYSETINVTVPQVVSIDVQGPVMMLLDHSSSFSLTCTLTLAPQVNDTIVKISWAGPDLIAFNSTTDGGIVLDTLEPTMISANDSVVYTLTLNFFSLQASQVGEYFCRALLNDGADIIDITSNYNTNTNSCGHI
;
A
#
# COMPACT_ATOMS: atom_id res chain seq x y z
N MET A 1 -44.71 -28.69 -5.40
CA MET A 1 -44.46 -28.07 -4.08
C MET A 1 -43.20 -27.26 -4.27
N ASN A 2 -43.32 -25.93 -4.32
CA ASN A 2 -42.16 -25.05 -4.45
C ASN A 2 -41.54 -24.94 -3.07
N GLU A 3 -40.32 -25.43 -2.90
CA GLU A 3 -39.53 -25.11 -1.71
C GLU A 3 -39.09 -23.66 -1.83
N ASP A 4 -39.77 -22.80 -1.06
CA ASP A 4 -39.43 -21.40 -0.92
C ASP A 4 -38.17 -21.34 -0.05
N THR A 5 -37.00 -21.23 -0.69
CA THR A 5 -35.73 -21.09 0.03
C THR A 5 -35.59 -19.65 0.48
N THR A 6 -35.95 -19.39 1.73
CA THR A 6 -35.71 -18.08 2.36
C THR A 6 -34.21 -17.92 2.60
N ASN A 7 -33.56 -17.13 1.75
CA ASN A 7 -32.16 -16.74 1.97
C ASN A 7 -32.05 -16.05 3.34
N THR A 8 -31.27 -16.63 4.25
CA THR A 8 -30.96 -16.02 5.55
C THR A 8 -29.58 -15.39 5.45
N GLU A 9 -29.51 -14.08 5.54
CA GLU A 9 -28.23 -13.36 5.58
C GLU A 9 -27.65 -13.39 7.00
N LEU A 10 -26.36 -13.75 7.11
CA LEU A 10 -25.61 -13.76 8.36
C LEU A 10 -24.42 -12.80 8.24
N SER A 11 -24.46 -11.70 9.00
CA SER A 11 -23.40 -10.68 8.97
C SER A 11 -22.45 -10.87 10.16
N LEU A 12 -21.17 -11.03 9.86
CA LEU A 12 -20.08 -11.18 10.83
C LEU A 12 -19.09 -10.03 10.64
N SER A 13 -18.70 -9.38 11.73
CA SER A 13 -17.62 -8.39 11.73
C SER A 13 -16.36 -9.06 12.26
N LEU A 14 -15.38 -9.23 11.38
CA LEU A 14 -14.11 -9.92 11.67
C LEU A 14 -12.98 -8.88 11.75
N ARG A 15 -11.97 -9.15 12.58
CA ARG A 15 -10.77 -8.32 12.59
C ARG A 15 -9.87 -8.71 11.43
N PRO A 16 -9.22 -7.74 10.79
CA PRO A 16 -8.28 -8.04 9.72
C PRO A 16 -6.96 -8.66 10.26
N ASP A 17 -6.26 -9.41 9.40
CA ASP A 17 -5.04 -10.25 9.60
C ASP A 17 -5.14 -11.45 10.56
N ASP A 18 -6.32 -11.76 11.05
CA ASP A 18 -6.60 -13.02 11.74
C ASP A 18 -7.13 -14.10 10.77
N GLU A 19 -6.73 -15.35 10.98
CA GLU A 19 -7.33 -16.50 10.29
C GLU A 19 -8.56 -16.99 11.08
N TYR A 20 -9.74 -16.91 10.46
CA TYR A 20 -10.98 -17.40 11.07
C TYR A 20 -11.43 -18.71 10.42
N ASN A 21 -11.67 -19.69 11.27
CA ASN A 21 -12.35 -20.92 10.90
C ASN A 21 -13.83 -20.78 11.26
N ILE A 22 -14.68 -20.47 10.29
CA ILE A 22 -16.11 -20.31 10.51
C ILE A 22 -16.80 -21.62 10.15
N ARG A 23 -17.44 -22.25 11.14
CA ARG A 23 -18.17 -23.50 10.95
C ARG A 23 -19.66 -23.25 11.08
N LEU A 24 -20.40 -23.51 10.00
CA LEU A 24 -21.85 -23.45 9.98
C LEU A 24 -22.39 -24.84 10.32
N VAL A 25 -23.17 -24.94 11.40
CA VAL A 25 -23.77 -26.20 11.85
C VAL A 25 -25.29 -26.08 11.77
N ALA A 26 -25.89 -26.76 10.79
CA ALA A 26 -27.33 -26.90 10.74
C ALA A 26 -27.76 -28.04 11.68
N THR A 27 -28.71 -27.77 12.58
CA THR A 27 -29.30 -28.79 13.44
C THR A 27 -30.54 -29.37 12.78
N GLY A 28 -30.38 -30.51 12.10
CA GLY A 28 -31.44 -31.28 11.45
C GLY A 28 -30.92 -32.67 11.08
N GLU A 29 -31.81 -33.66 11.03
CA GLU A 29 -31.50 -35.04 10.62
C GLU A 29 -30.94 -34.98 9.18
N ASP A 30 -29.68 -35.40 8.97
CA ASP A 30 -28.96 -35.44 7.68
C ASP A 30 -28.47 -34.12 7.04
N LEU A 31 -27.89 -33.19 7.80
CA LEU A 31 -27.24 -32.01 7.22
C LEU A 31 -25.70 -31.99 7.39
N TYR A 32 -24.99 -31.87 6.27
CA TYR A 32 -23.53 -31.71 6.22
C TYR A 32 -23.13 -30.33 6.74
N SER A 33 -22.14 -30.27 7.65
CA SER A 33 -21.53 -29.00 8.08
C SER A 33 -20.36 -28.64 7.17
N GLU A 34 -20.33 -27.41 6.67
CA GLU A 34 -19.22 -26.87 5.87
C GLU A 34 -18.36 -25.93 6.72
N THR A 35 -17.06 -25.96 6.51
CA THR A 35 -16.12 -25.03 7.13
C THR A 35 -15.60 -24.10 6.05
N ILE A 36 -15.75 -22.80 6.28
CA ILE A 36 -15.24 -21.76 5.39
C ILE A 36 -14.09 -21.07 6.12
N ASN A 37 -12.94 -21.03 5.46
CA ASN A 37 -11.79 -20.27 5.93
C ASN A 37 -11.88 -18.87 5.35
N VAL A 38 -11.81 -17.86 6.21
CA VAL A 38 -11.88 -16.46 5.80
C VAL A 38 -10.62 -15.74 6.30
N THR A 39 -9.90 -15.13 5.36
CA THR A 39 -8.78 -14.22 5.62
C THR A 39 -9.22 -12.81 5.25
N VAL A 40 -9.12 -11.87 6.18
CA VAL A 40 -9.46 -10.45 5.95
C VAL A 40 -8.16 -9.65 5.96
N PRO A 41 -7.63 -9.19 4.81
CA PRO A 41 -6.35 -8.48 4.78
C PRO A 41 -6.48 -7.06 5.34
N GLN A 42 -5.53 -6.61 6.17
CA GLN A 42 -5.44 -5.21 6.62
C GLN A 42 -4.96 -4.27 5.51
N VAL A 43 -3.95 -4.72 4.75
CA VAL A 43 -3.37 -3.96 3.64
C VAL A 43 -3.78 -4.57 2.33
N VAL A 44 -4.33 -3.71 1.47
CA VAL A 44 -4.68 -4.09 0.11
C VAL A 44 -3.45 -4.01 -0.78
N SER A 45 -2.69 -2.91 -0.69
CA SER A 45 -1.48 -2.73 -1.50
C SER A 45 -0.60 -1.57 -1.03
N ILE A 46 0.69 -1.66 -1.35
CA ILE A 46 1.59 -0.51 -1.46
C ILE A 46 2.19 -0.53 -2.87
N ASP A 47 2.07 0.59 -3.59
CA ASP A 47 2.51 0.71 -4.98
C ASP A 47 3.41 1.93 -5.14
N VAL A 48 4.43 1.80 -5.98
CA VAL A 48 5.32 2.90 -6.31
C VAL A 48 5.28 3.14 -7.81
N GLN A 49 5.01 4.38 -8.17
CA GLN A 49 4.87 4.84 -9.54
C GLN A 49 5.89 5.92 -9.85
N GLY A 50 6.45 5.86 -11.04
CA GLY A 50 7.45 6.80 -11.54
C GLY A 50 7.55 6.76 -13.06
N PRO A 51 8.29 7.69 -13.67
CA PRO A 51 8.42 7.78 -15.13
C PRO A 51 9.17 6.57 -15.71
N VAL A 52 8.61 5.94 -16.75
CA VAL A 52 9.15 4.71 -17.37
C VAL A 52 10.61 4.83 -17.83
N MET A 53 11.05 6.04 -18.20
CA MET A 53 12.43 6.33 -18.57
C MET A 53 12.82 7.68 -17.97
N MET A 54 13.98 7.72 -17.30
CA MET A 54 14.59 8.95 -16.81
C MET A 54 15.71 9.38 -17.75
N LEU A 55 15.61 10.62 -18.23
CA LEU A 55 16.69 11.28 -18.95
C LEU A 55 17.57 12.01 -17.93
N LEU A 56 18.88 11.86 -18.05
CA LEU A 56 19.88 12.61 -17.27
C LEU A 56 20.05 14.04 -17.80
N ASP A 57 19.03 14.63 -18.40
CA ASP A 57 19.09 16.04 -18.72
C ASP A 57 18.95 16.81 -17.40
N HIS A 58 19.97 17.61 -17.07
CA HIS A 58 20.10 18.35 -15.81
C HIS A 58 18.99 19.40 -15.56
N SER A 59 17.91 19.37 -16.34
CA SER A 59 16.80 20.31 -16.39
C SER A 59 15.42 19.68 -16.19
N SER A 60 15.29 18.35 -16.27
CA SER A 60 13.98 17.70 -16.14
C SER A 60 13.67 17.35 -14.68
N SER A 61 12.63 17.98 -14.14
CA SER A 61 12.04 17.60 -12.87
C SER A 61 11.11 16.40 -13.06
N PHE A 62 11.13 15.47 -12.11
CA PHE A 62 10.20 14.33 -12.08
C PHE A 62 9.84 13.99 -10.65
N SER A 63 8.84 13.12 -10.48
CA SER A 63 8.39 12.69 -9.16
C SER A 63 8.20 11.18 -9.11
N LEU A 64 8.45 10.61 -7.94
CA LEU A 64 8.02 9.27 -7.57
C LEU A 64 6.84 9.38 -6.63
N THR A 65 5.83 8.55 -6.87
CA THR A 65 4.58 8.55 -6.12
C THR A 65 4.40 7.20 -5.46
N CYS A 66 4.35 7.18 -4.13
CA CYS A 66 4.00 5.99 -3.39
C CYS A 66 2.53 6.06 -3.00
N THR A 67 1.78 4.97 -3.21
CA THR A 67 0.36 4.86 -2.86
C THR A 67 0.15 3.65 -1.96
N LEU A 68 -0.32 3.88 -0.74
CA LEU A 68 -0.72 2.86 0.22
C LEU A 68 -2.25 2.82 0.28
N THR A 69 -2.82 1.64 0.01
CA THR A 69 -4.26 1.38 0.09
C THR A 69 -4.54 0.44 1.26
N LEU A 70 -5.30 0.94 2.23
CA LEU A 70 -5.75 0.17 3.38
C LEU A 70 -7.17 -0.38 3.15
N ALA A 71 -7.46 -1.53 3.74
CA ALA A 71 -8.77 -2.16 3.66
C ALA A 71 -9.86 -1.28 4.33
N PRO A 72 -11.14 -1.48 4.00
CA PRO A 72 -12.20 -0.79 4.71
C PRO A 72 -12.28 -1.24 6.18
N GLN A 73 -12.50 -0.28 7.09
CA GLN A 73 -12.55 -0.45 8.56
C GLN A 73 -11.22 -0.74 9.27
N VAL A 74 -10.06 -0.44 8.67
CA VAL A 74 -8.83 -0.44 9.46
C VAL A 74 -8.92 0.70 10.49
N ASN A 75 -9.04 0.34 11.77
CA ASN A 75 -9.03 1.28 12.89
C ASN A 75 -7.60 1.66 13.30
N ASP A 76 -6.66 1.40 12.40
CA ASP A 76 -5.23 1.45 12.64
C ASP A 76 -4.74 2.88 12.50
N THR A 77 -3.84 3.22 13.40
CA THR A 77 -3.15 4.50 13.30
C THR A 77 -1.96 4.26 12.39
N ILE A 78 -1.95 4.87 11.20
CA ILE A 78 -0.72 4.94 10.40
C ILE A 78 0.36 5.53 11.29
N VAL A 79 1.39 4.73 11.55
CA VAL A 79 2.52 5.17 12.37
C VAL A 79 3.41 6.07 11.53
N LYS A 80 3.71 5.65 10.29
CA LYS A 80 4.58 6.39 9.37
C LYS A 80 4.50 5.86 7.94
N ILE A 81 4.48 6.76 6.96
CA ILE A 81 4.87 6.47 5.57
C ILE A 81 6.11 7.30 5.24
N SER A 82 7.11 6.70 4.61
CA SER A 82 8.37 7.37 4.31
C SER A 82 9.07 6.84 3.07
N TRP A 83 9.82 7.71 2.42
CA TRP A 83 10.79 7.34 1.39
C TRP A 83 12.18 7.14 1.99
N ALA A 84 12.93 6.19 1.45
CA ALA A 84 14.36 6.02 1.67
C ALA A 84 15.10 5.93 0.34
N GLY A 85 16.31 6.49 0.31
CA GLY A 85 17.20 6.42 -0.85
C GLY A 85 17.92 5.08 -0.98
N PRO A 86 18.85 4.96 -1.95
CA PRO A 86 19.63 3.75 -2.19
C PRO A 86 20.52 3.31 -1.03
N ASP A 87 20.88 4.24 -0.15
CA ASP A 87 21.62 4.02 1.09
C ASP A 87 20.72 3.58 2.27
N LEU A 88 19.42 3.38 2.01
CA LEU A 88 18.39 3.06 3.00
C LEU A 88 18.19 4.15 4.07
N ILE A 89 18.70 5.35 3.83
CA ILE A 89 18.49 6.49 4.72
C ILE A 89 17.14 7.13 4.37
N ALA A 90 16.28 7.26 5.38
CA ALA A 90 14.97 7.85 5.22
C ALA A 90 15.06 9.37 4.99
N PHE A 91 14.33 9.88 4.02
CA PHE A 91 14.20 11.32 3.80
C PHE A 91 13.46 11.97 4.97
N ASN A 92 14.04 13.03 5.53
CA ASN A 92 13.58 13.68 6.77
C ASN A 92 12.86 15.03 6.57
N SER A 93 12.65 15.52 5.33
CA SER A 93 12.12 16.85 4.92
C SER A 93 13.18 17.97 4.88
N THR A 94 13.23 18.97 3.98
CA THR A 94 12.47 19.34 2.76
C THR A 94 13.44 19.65 1.58
N THR A 95 14.75 19.49 1.77
CA THR A 95 15.75 19.79 0.74
C THR A 95 17.03 19.01 1.01
N ASP A 96 17.07 17.77 0.53
CA ASP A 96 18.30 16.99 0.47
C ASP A 96 18.76 16.91 -1.00
N GLY A 97 19.83 17.63 -1.34
CA GLY A 97 20.45 17.56 -2.68
C GLY A 97 19.52 17.89 -3.86
N GLY A 98 18.46 18.66 -3.68
CA GLY A 98 17.48 18.97 -4.72
C GLY A 98 16.31 17.96 -4.82
N ILE A 99 16.16 17.11 -3.82
CA ILE A 99 15.01 16.22 -3.62
C ILE A 99 14.11 16.84 -2.56
N VAL A 100 12.81 16.93 -2.85
CA VAL A 100 11.78 17.47 -1.96
C VAL A 100 10.76 16.39 -1.66
N LEU A 101 10.53 16.16 -0.37
CA LEU A 101 9.48 15.28 0.10
C LEU A 101 8.20 16.10 0.32
N ASP A 102 7.21 15.90 -0.55
CA ASP A 102 5.87 16.44 -0.32
C ASP A 102 5.08 15.45 0.53
N THR A 103 4.92 15.77 1.81
CA THR A 103 4.10 15.01 2.75
C THR A 103 2.62 15.24 2.46
N LEU A 104 1.81 14.20 2.59
CA LEU A 104 0.44 14.17 2.09
C LEU A 104 -0.62 14.21 3.18
N GLU A 105 -1.76 14.77 2.80
CA GLU A 105 -3.03 14.66 3.51
C GLU A 105 -3.76 13.37 3.06
N PRO A 106 -4.32 12.57 3.97
CA PRO A 106 -5.06 11.37 3.61
C PRO A 106 -6.30 11.72 2.78
N THR A 107 -6.55 10.95 1.72
CA THR A 107 -7.79 11.08 0.93
C THR A 107 -8.65 9.84 1.10
N MET A 108 -9.88 10.05 1.60
CA MET A 108 -10.88 8.99 1.74
C MET A 108 -11.55 8.75 0.38
N ILE A 109 -11.52 7.51 -0.13
CA ILE A 109 -12.24 7.15 -1.37
C ILE A 109 -13.54 6.45 -0.98
N SER A 110 -14.64 7.20 -1.01
CA SER A 110 -15.96 6.78 -0.49
C SER A 110 -16.64 5.63 -1.25
N ALA A 111 -16.11 5.20 -2.39
CA ALA A 111 -16.71 4.12 -3.17
C ALA A 111 -16.36 2.71 -2.65
N ASN A 112 -15.34 2.60 -1.78
CA ASN A 112 -14.75 1.31 -1.39
C ASN A 112 -14.55 1.19 0.14
N ASP A 113 -14.90 2.23 0.91
CA ASP A 113 -14.54 2.43 2.33
C ASP A 113 -13.02 2.35 2.62
N SER A 114 -12.16 2.32 1.58
CA SER A 114 -10.70 2.21 1.70
C SER A 114 -10.03 3.56 1.90
N VAL A 115 -9.04 3.61 2.79
CA VAL A 115 -8.22 4.80 3.01
C VAL A 115 -7.00 4.75 2.10
N VAL A 116 -6.76 5.83 1.35
CA VAL A 116 -5.60 5.95 0.47
C VAL A 116 -4.68 7.04 0.98
N TYR A 117 -3.44 6.63 1.25
CA TYR A 117 -2.34 7.53 1.54
C TYR A 117 -1.44 7.54 0.34
N THR A 118 -1.04 8.72 -0.08
CA THR A 118 0.01 8.84 -1.09
C THR A 118 1.19 9.59 -0.47
N LEU A 119 2.39 9.44 -0.99
CA LEU A 119 3.57 10.18 -0.56
C LEU A 119 4.45 10.44 -1.78
N THR A 120 4.73 11.71 -2.06
CA THR A 120 5.43 12.09 -3.29
C THR A 120 6.86 12.54 -2.99
N LEU A 121 7.81 11.96 -3.72
CA LEU A 121 9.21 12.35 -3.72
C LEU A 121 9.53 13.08 -5.03
N ASN A 122 9.74 14.39 -4.95
CA ASN A 122 10.02 15.23 -6.10
C ASN A 122 11.52 15.44 -6.29
N PHE A 123 11.95 15.42 -7.53
CA PHE A 123 13.32 15.67 -7.95
C PHE A 123 13.32 16.89 -8.86
N PHE A 124 14.08 17.93 -8.51
CA PHE A 124 14.25 19.08 -9.40
C PHE A 124 15.12 18.76 -10.61
N SER A 125 16.11 17.88 -10.41
CA SER A 125 16.98 17.32 -11.45
C SER A 125 17.62 16.04 -10.91
N LEU A 126 17.72 15.00 -11.74
CA LEU A 126 18.40 13.77 -11.36
C LEU A 126 19.92 13.94 -11.51
N GLN A 127 20.65 13.89 -10.40
CA GLN A 127 22.10 13.78 -10.43
C GLN A 127 22.53 12.32 -10.59
N ALA A 128 23.68 12.08 -11.23
CA ALA A 128 24.23 10.73 -11.38
C ALA A 128 24.45 10.02 -10.03
N SER A 129 24.72 10.77 -8.96
CA SER A 129 24.83 10.27 -7.58
C SER A 129 23.49 9.85 -6.96
N GLN A 130 22.36 10.24 -7.56
CA GLN A 130 21.00 9.96 -7.09
C GLN A 130 20.36 8.80 -7.88
N VAL A 131 21.10 8.18 -8.79
CA VAL A 131 20.65 6.99 -9.52
C VAL A 131 20.70 5.78 -8.60
N GLY A 132 19.64 4.98 -8.58
CA GLY A 132 19.56 3.78 -7.77
C GLY A 132 18.14 3.43 -7.34
N GLU A 133 18.06 2.57 -6.33
CA GLU A 133 16.79 2.06 -5.83
C GLU A 133 16.24 2.93 -4.70
N TYR A 134 14.98 3.34 -4.85
CA TYR A 134 14.24 4.12 -3.87
C TYR A 134 13.15 3.25 -3.26
N PHE A 135 13.01 3.33 -1.94
CA PHE A 135 12.08 2.49 -1.19
C PHE A 135 11.01 3.35 -0.56
N CYS A 136 9.75 3.07 -0.86
CA CYS A 136 8.64 3.55 -0.07
C CYS A 136 8.29 2.51 0.99
N ARG A 137 8.28 2.94 2.24
CA ARG A 137 8.02 2.10 3.40
C ARG A 137 6.84 2.65 4.19
N ALA A 138 5.92 1.77 4.54
CA ALA A 138 4.78 2.04 5.42
C ALA A 138 4.89 1.19 6.68
N LEU A 139 4.73 1.85 7.84
CA LEU A 139 4.63 1.23 9.15
C LEU A 139 3.20 1.44 9.66
N LEU A 140 2.52 0.33 9.89
CA LEU A 140 1.16 0.28 10.40
C LEU A 140 1.17 -0.35 11.79
N ASN A 141 0.26 0.09 12.64
CA ASN A 141 0.06 -0.50 13.96
C ASN A 141 -1.38 -0.97 14.04
N ASP A 142 -1.54 -2.29 14.13
CA ASP A 142 -2.84 -2.97 14.17
C ASP A 142 -3.36 -3.19 15.61
N GLY A 143 -2.65 -2.62 16.59
CA GLY A 143 -2.92 -2.74 18.01
C GLY A 143 -2.24 -3.94 18.67
N ALA A 144 -1.72 -4.91 17.90
CA ALA A 144 -0.97 -6.06 18.41
C ALA A 144 0.51 -6.01 17.98
N ASP A 145 0.76 -5.67 16.72
CA ASP A 145 2.08 -5.67 16.09
C ASP A 145 2.30 -4.45 15.18
N ILE A 146 3.55 -4.29 14.76
CA ILE A 146 3.93 -3.32 13.74
C ILE A 146 4.12 -4.05 12.41
N ILE A 147 3.27 -3.72 11.44
CA ILE A 147 3.35 -4.26 10.09
C ILE A 147 4.26 -3.34 9.27
N ASP A 148 5.28 -3.95 8.65
CA ASP A 148 6.25 -3.27 7.80
C ASP A 148 6.07 -3.69 6.35
N ILE A 149 5.72 -2.73 5.51
CA ILE A 149 5.43 -2.97 4.11
C ILE A 149 6.29 -2.04 3.27
N THR A 150 7.00 -2.63 2.31
CA THR A 150 7.95 -1.91 1.47
C THR A 150 7.64 -2.18 0.00
N SER A 151 7.71 -1.14 -0.80
CA SER A 151 7.76 -1.21 -2.26
C SER A 151 8.92 -0.37 -2.76
N ASN A 152 9.51 -0.77 -3.87
CA ASN A 152 10.74 -0.20 -4.39
C ASN A 152 10.56 0.28 -5.84
N TYR A 153 11.38 1.25 -6.21
CA TYR A 153 11.46 1.77 -7.56
C TYR A 153 12.90 2.04 -7.92
N ASN A 154 13.34 1.45 -9.04
CA ASN A 154 14.70 1.61 -9.52
C ASN A 154 14.78 2.70 -10.59
N THR A 155 15.57 3.73 -10.33
CA THR A 155 15.91 4.74 -11.32
C THR A 155 17.06 4.23 -12.19
N ASN A 156 16.75 3.81 -13.42
CA ASN A 156 17.77 3.39 -14.39
C ASN A 156 18.04 4.52 -15.39
N THR A 157 19.32 4.72 -15.72
CA THR A 157 19.73 5.66 -16.75
C THR A 157 19.91 4.91 -18.07
N ASN A 158 19.20 5.31 -19.11
CA ASN A 158 19.57 4.92 -20.47
C ASN A 158 20.53 5.98 -21.01
N SER A 159 21.82 5.67 -21.04
CA SER A 159 22.80 6.44 -21.80
C SER A 159 22.47 6.29 -23.28
N CYS A 160 21.63 7.17 -23.82
CA CYS A 160 21.45 7.25 -25.27
C CYS A 160 22.79 7.71 -25.86
N GLY A 161 23.42 6.82 -26.63
CA GLY A 161 24.79 6.92 -27.08
C GLY A 161 25.10 8.19 -27.87
N HIS A 162 26.31 8.70 -27.65
CA HIS A 162 27.03 9.47 -28.66
C HIS A 162 27.10 8.63 -29.95
N ILE A 163 26.55 9.15 -31.05
CA ILE A 163 26.94 8.83 -32.42
C ILE A 163 27.47 10.12 -33.03
#